data_AF-A0A2A9DQ78-F1
#
_entry.id   AF-A0A2A9DQ78-F1
#
_cell.length_a   1.000
_cell.length_b   1.000
_cell.length_c   1.000
_cell.angle_alpha   90.00
_cell.angle_beta   90.00
_cell.angle_gamma   90.00
#
_symmetry.space_group_name_H-M   'P 1'
#
loop_
_entity.id
_entity.type
_entity.pdbx_description
1 polymer ?
#
loop_
_entity_poly.entity_id
_entity_poly.type
_entity_poly.pdbx_seq_one_letter_code
_entity_poly.pdbx_strand_id
1 'polypeptide(L)' 'MNSSTLSIRIIDEDKKLIADYATTMNVSVAEFVRQATLETIEDELDIKSWDDAKREYYADPETFSLEEIEAKYL' A
#
# COMPACT_ATOMS: atom_id res chain seq x y z
N MET A 1 14.31 17.06 -9.45
CA MET A 1 12.97 16.44 -9.28
C MET A 1 11.95 17.44 -9.77
N ASN A 2 11.03 17.03 -10.63
CA ASN A 2 9.96 17.91 -11.10
C ASN A 2 8.83 17.84 -10.08
N SER A 3 8.40 18.98 -9.54
CA SER A 3 7.21 19.04 -8.69
C SER A 3 5.96 19.22 -9.56
N SER A 4 4.84 18.67 -9.10
CA SER A 4 3.53 18.84 -9.71
C SER A 4 2.52 19.13 -8.61
N THR A 5 1.49 19.92 -8.93
CA THR A 5 0.46 20.34 -7.97
C THR A 5 -0.80 19.53 -8.18
N LEU A 6 -1.30 18.92 -7.11
CA LEU A 6 -2.64 18.33 -7.05
C LEU A 6 -3.59 19.32 -6.37
N SER A 7 -4.71 19.62 -7.02
CA SER A 7 -5.78 20.46 -6.45
C SER A 7 -7.03 19.60 -6.24
N ILE A 8 -7.49 19.50 -5.00
CA ILE A 8 -8.66 18.70 -4.62
C ILE A 8 -9.73 19.66 -4.08
N ARG A 9 -10.97 19.51 -4.55
CA ARG A 9 -12.11 20.22 -4.00
C ARG A 9 -12.70 19.40 -2.85
N ILE A 10 -12.75 19.99 -1.66
CA ILE A 10 -13.32 19.41 -0.44
C ILE A 10 -14.10 20.50 0.30
N ILE A 11 -14.99 20.09 1.22
CA ILE A 11 -15.67 21.03 2.11
C ILE A 11 -14.72 21.52 3.20
N ASP A 12 -15.05 22.66 3.83
CA ASP A 12 -14.18 23.30 4.81
C ASP A 12 -14.03 22.44 6.08
N GLU A 13 -15.09 21.71 6.47
CA GLU A 13 -15.06 20.80 7.62
C GLU A 13 -14.06 19.65 7.42
N ASP A 14 -14.08 19.00 6.25
CA ASP A 14 -13.15 17.93 5.90
C ASP A 14 -11.72 18.45 5.85
N LYS A 15 -11.51 19.62 5.25
CA LYS A 15 -10.20 20.26 5.19
C LYS A 15 -9.63 20.50 6.59
N LYS A 16 -10.48 20.98 7.51
CA LYS A 16 -10.10 21.20 8.90
C LYS A 16 -9.74 19.90 9.59
N LEU A 17 -10.57 18.87 9.47
CA LEU A 17 -10.31 17.56 10.07
C LEU A 17 -8.98 16.95 9.58
N ILE A 18 -8.75 16.98 8.26
CA ILE A 18 -7.52 16.47 7.64
C ILE A 18 -6.29 17.23 8.16
N ALA A 19 -6.38 18.57 8.25
CA ALA A 19 -5.28 19.40 8.74
C ALA A 19 -4.99 19.19 10.23
N ASP A 20 -6.03 19.11 11.05
CA ASP A 20 -5.90 18.86 12.49
C ASP A 20 -5.25 17.47 12.71
N TYR A 21 -5.68 16.44 11.96
CA TYR A 21 -5.08 15.09 12.04
C TYR A 21 -3.63 15.04 11.56
N ALA A 22 -3.29 15.65 10.42
CA ALA A 22 -1.92 15.74 9.93
C ALA A 22 -0.98 16.39 10.96
N THR A 23 -1.49 17.40 11.69
CA THR A 23 -0.75 18.06 12.77
C THR A 23 -0.44 17.10 13.92
N THR A 24 -1.38 16.21 14.30
CA THR A 24 -1.13 15.20 15.34
C THR A 24 0.00 14.23 14.98
N MET A 25 0.22 14.00 13.69
CA MET A 25 1.31 13.17 13.16
C MET A 25 2.59 13.95 12.84
N ASN A 26 2.58 15.28 13.08
CA ASN A 26 3.69 16.17 12.78
C ASN A 26 4.15 16.14 11.31
N VAL A 27 3.18 16.03 10.38
CA VAL A 27 3.40 16.05 8.92
C VAL A 27 2.56 17.13 8.26
N SER A 28 2.91 17.50 7.02
CA SER A 28 2.08 18.43 6.24
C SER A 28 0.81 17.76 5.71
N VAL A 29 -0.24 18.54 5.42
CA VAL A 29 -1.46 18.03 4.75
C VAL A 29 -1.14 17.33 3.43
N ALA A 30 -0.25 17.91 2.63
CA ALA A 30 0.15 17.33 1.34
C ALA A 30 0.90 16.00 1.51
N GLU A 31 1.66 15.87 2.59
CA GLU A 31 2.33 14.61 2.96
C GLU A 31 1.36 13.54 3.40
N PHE A 32 0.48 13.88 4.33
CA PHE A 32 -0.55 12.96 4.80
C PHE A 32 -1.44 12.47 3.65
N VAL A 33 -1.99 13.38 2.83
CA VAL A 33 -2.86 13.01 1.70
C VAL A 33 -2.12 12.14 0.69
N ARG A 34 -0.85 12.45 0.39
CA ARG A 34 -0.03 11.64 -0.51
C ARG A 34 0.19 10.24 0.05
N GLN A 35 0.58 10.12 1.32
CA GLN A 35 0.83 8.82 1.97
C GLN A 35 -0.43 7.98 2.02
N ALA A 36 -1.53 8.52 2.56
CA ALA A 36 -2.80 7.81 2.65
C ALA A 36 -3.31 7.33 1.28
N THR A 37 -3.12 8.14 0.23
CA THR A 37 -3.49 7.76 -1.13
C THR A 37 -2.62 6.60 -1.65
N LEU A 38 -1.31 6.65 -1.42
CA LEU A 38 -0.40 5.58 -1.85
C LEU A 38 -0.64 4.29 -1.07
N GLU A 39 -0.82 4.36 0.25
CA GLU A 39 -1.14 3.21 1.10
C GLU A 39 -2.44 2.54 0.65
N THR A 40 -3.48 3.31 0.31
CA THR A 40 -4.74 2.75 -0.23
C THR A 40 -4.50 1.99 -1.55
N ILE A 41 -3.65 2.53 -2.44
CA ILE A 41 -3.32 1.87 -3.71
C ILE A 41 -2.51 0.58 -3.44
N GLU A 42 -1.55 0.64 -2.52
CA GLU A 42 -0.73 -0.51 -2.14
C GLU A 42 -1.57 -1.63 -1.53
N ASP A 43 -2.49 -1.33 -0.61
CA ASP A 43 -3.41 -2.31 -0.02
C ASP A 43 -4.22 -3.05 -1.09
N GLU A 44 -4.74 -2.33 -2.10
CA GLU A 44 -5.49 -2.93 -3.20
C GLU A 44 -4.60 -3.84 -4.08
N LEU A 45 -3.36 -3.42 -4.36
CA LEU A 45 -2.41 -4.19 -5.14
C LEU A 45 -1.91 -5.43 -4.40
N ASP A 46 -1.72 -5.33 -3.08
CA ASP A 46 -1.30 -6.43 -2.22
C ASP A 46 -2.38 -7.50 -2.14
N ILE A 47 -3.65 -7.12 -1.98
CA ILE A 47 -4.79 -8.05 -2.02
C ILE A 47 -4.82 -8.79 -3.36
N LYS A 48 -4.69 -8.06 -4.48
CA LYS A 48 -4.67 -8.65 -5.82
C LYS A 48 -3.52 -9.64 -5.97
N SER A 49 -2.32 -9.26 -5.52
CA SER A 49 -1.12 -10.11 -5.59
C SER A 49 -1.31 -11.39 -4.78
N TRP A 50 -1.91 -11.28 -3.59
CA TRP A 50 -2.25 -12.43 -2.76
C TRP A 50 -3.27 -13.35 -3.42
N ASP A 51 -4.35 -12.81 -3.99
CA ASP A 51 -5.38 -13.59 -4.69
C ASP A 51 -4.78 -14.37 -5.86
N ASP A 52 -3.89 -13.73 -6.63
CA ASP A 52 -3.20 -14.34 -7.76
C ASP A 52 -2.27 -15.47 -7.30
N ALA A 53 -1.42 -15.22 -6.29
CA ALA A 53 -0.52 -16.23 -5.73
C ALA A 53 -1.28 -17.42 -5.12
N LYS A 54 -2.39 -17.15 -4.42
CA LYS A 54 -3.25 -18.18 -3.84
C LYS A 54 -3.91 -19.04 -4.91
N ARG A 55 -4.38 -18.43 -6.00
CA ARG A 55 -4.97 -19.15 -7.14
C ARG A 55 -3.95 -20.04 -7.83
N GLU A 56 -2.71 -19.57 -8.00
CA GLU A 56 -1.61 -20.36 -8.55
C GLU A 56 -1.31 -21.57 -7.66
N TYR A 57 -1.12 -21.35 -6.35
CA TYR A 57 -0.91 -22.43 -5.40
C TYR A 57 -2.08 -23.43 -5.34
N TYR A 58 -3.33 -22.98 -5.41
CA TYR A 58 -4.46 -23.92 -5.42
C TYR A 58 -4.60 -24.71 -6.73
N ALA A 59 -4.05 -24.20 -7.83
CA ALA A 59 -3.95 -24.96 -9.07
C ALA A 59 -2.85 -26.03 -9.01
N ASP A 60 -1.77 -25.77 -8.27
CA ASP A 60 -0.64 -26.68 -8.05
C ASP A 60 -0.06 -26.55 -6.62
N PRO A 61 -0.61 -27.28 -5.63
CA PRO A 61 -0.32 -27.06 -4.22
C PRO A 61 0.95 -27.77 -3.74
N GLU A 62 1.97 -27.87 -4.60
CA GLU A 62 3.26 -28.44 -4.22
C GLU A 62 3.99 -27.52 -3.23
N THR A 63 4.54 -28.10 -2.17
CA THR A 63 5.32 -27.39 -1.17
C THR A 63 6.62 -28.13 -0.92
N PHE A 64 7.71 -27.40 -0.74
CA PHE A 64 9.01 -27.94 -0.40
C PHE A 64 9.40 -27.52 1.02
N SER A 65 9.98 -28.45 1.77
CA SER A 65 10.69 -28.16 3.01
C SER A 65 11.94 -27.32 2.73
N LEU A 66 12.46 -26.68 3.79
CA LEU A 66 13.70 -25.92 3.68
C LEU A 66 14.84 -26.83 3.22
N GLU A 67 14.94 -28.04 3.78
CA GLU A 67 15.97 -29.02 3.45
C GLU A 67 15.93 -29.45 1.97
N GLU A 68 14.73 -29.62 1.39
CA GLU A 68 14.57 -29.95 -0.04
C GLU A 68 15.03 -28.81 -0.96
N ILE A 69 14.76 -27.56 -0.58
CA ILE A 69 15.22 -26.38 -1.33
C ILE A 69 16.73 -26.22 -1.21
N GLU A 70 17.28 -26.33 0.00
CA GLU A 70 18.73 -26.24 0.24
C GLU A 70 19.48 -27.31 -0.56
N ALA A 71 19.04 -28.57 -0.51
CA ALA A 71 19.68 -29.66 -1.25
C ALA A 71 19.59 -29.51 -2.79
N LYS A 72 18.60 -28.76 -3.29
CA LYS A 72 18.35 -28.59 -4.74
C LYS A 72 19.08 -27.38 -5.33
N TYR A 73 19.32 -26.34 -4.55
CA TYR A 73 19.77 -25.05 -5.08
C TYR A 73 20.99 -24.43 -4.38
N LEU A 74 21.46 -24.98 -3.26
CA LEU A 74 22.67 -24.55 -2.54
C LEU A 74 23.76 -25.63 -2.57
#